data_AF-J1JU73-F1
#
_entry.id   AF-J1JU73-F1
#
_cell.length_a   1.000
_cell.length_b   1.000
_cell.length_c   1.000
_cell.angle_alpha   90.00
_cell.angle_beta   90.00
_cell.angle_gamma   90.00
#
_symmetry.space_group_name_H-M   'P 1'
#
loop_
_entity.id
_entity.type
_entity.pdbx_description
1 polymer ?
#
loop_
_entity_poly.entity_id
_entity_poly.type
_entity_poly.pdbx_seq_one_letter_code
_entity_poly.pdbx_strand_id
1 'polypeptide(L)'
;RLRERGELERGLRWRGTAVLASLALLTDQNKVYAGLNCNGVANPSGNGSSSDNNKGRIECDGSGNGKGKDGQLSGIRTIDMSGTWGRGTSNSGEPAVKVHGRADITIVSSELKITDNGQSNSNPAIQVENGGKLTVNNVTATEVYKGIVVKDKGSSVIVNRGTIGVRKNGGAVIEVSGGGDVTLNRGVKRVGGGGNNTGIEGGQGGGNVTVMGTDFSKVKTGIKFTGTGTASVMGGAGGATIFNLTSGGTGIKMEGDGRANATVMNMAFMGVFDFVIKAFVC
;
A
#
# COMPACT_ATOMS: atom_id res chain seq x y z
N ARG A 1 -47.83 -53.52 -44.35
CA ARG A 1 -48.70 -52.44 -44.88
C ARG A 1 -48.06 -51.13 -44.43
N LEU A 2 -47.14 -50.57 -45.24
CA LEU A 2 -47.35 -49.46 -46.19
C LEU A 2 -47.86 -48.21 -45.46
N ARG A 3 -46.98 -47.23 -45.13
CA ARG A 3 -46.40 -46.13 -45.96
C ARG A 3 -47.37 -44.95 -46.16
N GLU A 4 -46.94 -43.77 -45.73
CA GLU A 4 -47.01 -42.41 -46.35
C GLU A 4 -46.65 -41.42 -45.22
N ARG A 5 -45.48 -40.75 -45.13
CA ARG A 5 -44.78 -39.70 -45.94
C ARG A 5 -45.62 -38.47 -46.31
N GLY A 6 -45.17 -37.31 -45.81
CA GLY A 6 -45.46 -35.94 -46.27
C GLY A 6 -44.90 -34.92 -45.26
N GLU A 7 -43.63 -34.53 -45.37
CA GLU A 7 -43.14 -33.20 -45.83
C GLU A 7 -43.18 -32.11 -44.74
N LEU A 8 -42.04 -31.69 -44.17
CA LEU A 8 -41.09 -30.66 -44.63
C LEU A 8 -41.69 -29.25 -44.69
N GLU A 9 -41.66 -28.53 -43.58
CA GLU A 9 -41.46 -27.07 -43.62
C GLU A 9 -40.48 -26.59 -42.54
N ARG A 10 -39.66 -25.64 -42.99
CA ARG A 10 -38.44 -25.15 -42.38
C ARG A 10 -38.77 -24.10 -41.33
N GLY A 11 -38.20 -24.26 -40.14
CA GLY A 11 -38.23 -23.25 -39.09
C GLY A 11 -36.88 -23.17 -38.41
N LEU A 12 -35.90 -22.55 -39.08
CA LEU A 12 -34.58 -22.23 -38.54
C LEU A 12 -34.74 -21.19 -37.42
N ARG A 13 -35.08 -21.63 -36.20
CA ARG A 13 -35.04 -20.76 -35.01
C ARG A 13 -33.61 -20.68 -34.52
N TRP A 14 -32.95 -19.58 -34.89
CA TRP A 14 -31.85 -19.02 -34.12
C TRP A 14 -32.32 -18.84 -32.67
N ARG A 15 -31.88 -19.70 -31.75
CA ARG A 15 -31.93 -19.38 -30.32
C ARG A 15 -30.63 -18.66 -30.00
N GLY A 16 -30.69 -17.34 -30.12
CA GLY A 16 -29.62 -16.44 -29.73
C GLY A 16 -29.19 -16.68 -28.28
N THR A 17 -27.89 -16.59 -28.09
CA THR A 17 -27.20 -16.51 -26.81
C THR A 17 -27.76 -15.33 -26.01
N ALA A 18 -28.45 -15.60 -24.91
CA ALA A 18 -28.71 -14.59 -23.89
C ALA A 18 -27.69 -14.79 -22.77
N VAL A 19 -26.53 -14.12 -22.88
CA VAL A 19 -25.70 -13.89 -21.71
C VAL A 19 -26.44 -12.86 -20.87
N LEU A 20 -27.10 -13.32 -19.81
CA LEU A 20 -27.62 -12.47 -18.75
C LEU A 20 -26.42 -11.79 -18.07
N ALA A 21 -26.01 -10.64 -18.59
CA ALA A 21 -25.21 -9.70 -17.84
C ALA A 21 -26.15 -9.06 -16.82
N SER A 22 -26.20 -9.62 -15.60
CA SER A 22 -26.78 -8.95 -14.45
C SER A 22 -25.95 -7.70 -14.16
N LEU A 23 -26.32 -6.59 -14.79
CA LEU A 23 -25.86 -5.26 -14.40
C LEU A 23 -26.55 -4.93 -13.07
N ALA A 24 -25.94 -5.36 -11.96
CA ALA A 24 -26.36 -4.91 -10.65
C ALA A 24 -26.03 -3.41 -10.54
N LEU A 25 -27.07 -2.57 -10.66
CA LEU A 25 -27.01 -1.20 -10.18
C LEU A 25 -26.92 -1.26 -8.65
N LEU A 26 -25.70 -1.14 -8.12
CA LEU A 26 -25.47 -0.80 -6.73
C LEU A 26 -25.99 0.63 -6.51
N THR A 27 -27.25 0.75 -6.15
CA THR A 27 -27.80 2.03 -5.67
C THR A 27 -27.35 2.24 -4.24
N ASP A 28 -26.29 3.03 -4.12
CA ASP A 28 -25.77 3.60 -2.87
C ASP A 28 -26.84 4.52 -2.24
N GLN A 29 -27.16 4.30 -0.97
CA GLN A 29 -28.05 5.14 -0.15
C GLN A 29 -27.48 5.27 1.27
N ASN A 30 -26.71 6.35 1.50
CA ASN A 30 -26.73 7.30 2.64
C ASN A 30 -27.24 6.81 4.03
N LYS A 31 -26.64 7.07 5.21
CA LYS A 31 -25.72 8.15 5.66
C LYS A 31 -25.22 7.89 7.11
N VAL A 32 -24.26 8.71 7.55
CA VAL A 32 -23.67 8.95 8.91
C VAL A 32 -22.25 8.36 9.16
N TYR A 33 -21.29 9.00 8.48
CA TYR A 33 -19.93 9.47 8.86
C TYR A 33 -19.12 8.87 10.03
N ALA A 34 -18.04 8.15 9.69
CA ALA A 34 -16.80 8.08 10.48
C ALA A 34 -15.53 7.71 9.66
N GLY A 35 -15.50 8.04 8.36
CA GLY A 35 -14.33 7.84 7.49
C GLY A 35 -14.35 8.81 6.30
N LEU A 36 -13.18 9.26 5.84
CA LEU A 36 -12.99 10.12 4.67
C LEU A 36 -12.59 9.26 3.48
N ASN A 37 -13.36 9.31 2.40
CA ASN A 37 -13.11 8.54 1.17
C ASN A 37 -12.91 7.04 1.44
N CYS A 38 -13.76 6.43 2.28
CA CYS A 38 -13.61 5.02 2.69
C CYS A 38 -14.47 4.02 1.93
N ASN A 39 -15.42 4.50 1.14
CA ASN A 39 -16.19 3.68 0.23
C ASN A 39 -16.61 4.51 -1.00
N GLY A 40 -16.74 3.85 -2.14
CA GLY A 40 -17.34 4.44 -3.34
C GLY A 40 -16.42 4.55 -4.55
N VAL A 41 -16.92 5.30 -5.54
CA VAL A 41 -16.27 5.53 -6.84
C VAL A 41 -15.72 6.95 -6.88
N ALA A 42 -14.45 7.08 -7.28
CA ALA A 42 -13.74 8.35 -7.31
C ALA A 42 -14.51 9.42 -8.10
N ASN A 43 -14.92 10.51 -7.43
CA ASN A 43 -15.69 11.60 -8.04
C ASN A 43 -14.99 12.97 -7.84
N PRO A 44 -14.67 13.73 -8.90
CA PRO A 44 -14.11 15.08 -8.78
C PRO A 44 -14.96 16.08 -7.99
N SER A 45 -16.29 15.92 -8.01
CA SER A 45 -17.22 16.78 -7.26
C SER A 45 -17.52 16.25 -5.86
N GLY A 46 -16.92 15.11 -5.48
CA GLY A 46 -17.08 14.55 -4.15
C GLY A 46 -16.52 15.49 -3.08
N ASN A 47 -17.01 15.38 -1.85
CA ASN A 47 -16.46 16.12 -0.72
C ASN A 47 -15.77 15.21 0.30
N GLY A 48 -15.51 13.95 -0.08
CA GLY A 48 -14.92 12.83 0.65
C GLY A 48 -15.59 12.40 1.95
N SER A 49 -16.55 13.19 2.36
CA SER A 49 -17.24 13.14 3.62
C SER A 49 -18.61 12.46 3.42
N SER A 50 -19.42 12.99 2.50
CA SER A 50 -20.70 12.42 2.08
C SER A 50 -20.63 11.74 0.72
N SER A 51 -19.58 12.02 -0.04
CA SER A 51 -19.39 11.49 -1.38
C SER A 51 -17.91 11.40 -1.67
N ASP A 52 -17.47 10.25 -2.17
CA ASP A 52 -16.07 9.96 -2.42
C ASP A 52 -15.42 10.97 -3.39
N ASN A 53 -14.22 11.45 -3.06
CA ASN A 53 -13.48 12.45 -3.82
C ASN A 53 -12.16 11.86 -4.35
N ASN A 54 -11.85 12.17 -5.61
CA ASN A 54 -10.66 11.63 -6.27
C ASN A 54 -9.33 12.34 -5.92
N LYS A 55 -9.37 13.41 -5.13
CA LYS A 55 -8.22 14.24 -4.71
C LYS A 55 -8.03 14.34 -3.19
N GLY A 56 -9.04 13.93 -2.42
CA GLY A 56 -9.01 13.98 -0.96
C GLY A 56 -8.21 12.83 -0.37
N ARG A 57 -7.61 13.06 0.81
CA ARG A 57 -7.03 12.01 1.65
C ARG A 57 -8.04 10.90 1.91
N ILE A 58 -7.57 9.65 1.94
CA ILE A 58 -8.34 8.50 2.41
C ILE A 58 -8.02 8.27 3.89
N GLU A 59 -9.03 8.26 4.75
CA GLU A 59 -8.86 8.04 6.19
C GLU A 59 -10.01 7.21 6.75
N CYS A 60 -9.74 5.95 7.11
CA CYS A 60 -10.75 4.98 7.50
C CYS A 60 -10.52 4.47 8.92
N ASP A 61 -11.52 4.68 9.78
CA ASP A 61 -11.56 4.15 11.15
C ASP A 61 -12.58 3.03 11.26
N GLY A 62 -12.15 1.87 11.72
CA GLY A 62 -13.02 0.70 11.97
C GLY A 62 -13.44 0.54 13.44
N SER A 63 -13.13 1.50 14.32
CA SER A 63 -13.44 1.44 15.75
C SER A 63 -14.94 1.21 16.01
N GLY A 64 -15.37 0.88 17.24
CA GLY A 64 -16.75 0.44 17.54
C GLY A 64 -17.89 1.37 17.07
N ASN A 65 -17.58 2.64 16.79
CA ASN A 65 -18.46 3.62 16.14
C ASN A 65 -17.92 4.10 14.75
N GLY A 66 -16.75 3.63 14.35
CA GLY A 66 -16.06 3.84 13.08
C GLY A 66 -16.72 3.09 11.92
N LYS A 67 -17.61 3.77 11.21
CA LYS A 67 -18.10 3.37 9.89
C LYS A 67 -17.07 3.71 8.80
N GLY A 68 -15.99 2.95 8.80
CA GLY A 68 -15.02 2.77 7.71
C GLY A 68 -14.47 1.34 7.74
N LYS A 69 -15.19 0.42 8.39
CA LYS A 69 -14.69 -0.90 8.75
C LYS A 69 -14.41 -1.79 7.55
N ASP A 70 -15.28 -1.78 6.54
CA ASP A 70 -15.12 -2.58 5.34
C ASP A 70 -15.43 -1.67 4.14
N GLY A 71 -14.42 -1.38 3.32
CA GLY A 71 -14.52 -0.35 2.29
C GLY A 71 -13.87 -0.76 0.98
N GLN A 72 -14.56 -0.52 -0.13
CA GLN A 72 -14.00 -0.73 -1.46
C GLN A 72 -13.98 0.59 -2.23
N LEU A 73 -12.78 0.99 -2.63
CA LEU A 73 -12.53 2.24 -3.35
C LEU A 73 -12.14 1.94 -4.79
N SER A 74 -12.85 2.57 -5.72
CA SER A 74 -12.62 2.40 -7.15
C SER A 74 -12.46 3.75 -7.87
N GLY A 75 -12.11 3.71 -9.16
CA GLY A 75 -11.83 4.90 -9.98
C GLY A 75 -10.43 5.48 -9.79
N ILE A 76 -9.98 6.31 -10.75
CA ILE A 76 -8.64 6.92 -10.72
C ILE A 76 -8.59 7.99 -9.64
N ARG A 77 -7.52 7.99 -8.82
CA ARG A 77 -7.30 8.94 -7.74
C ARG A 77 -5.95 9.62 -7.88
N THR A 78 -5.88 10.89 -7.54
CA THR A 78 -4.65 11.67 -7.51
C THR A 78 -4.66 12.57 -6.29
N ILE A 79 -3.90 12.17 -5.27
CA ILE A 79 -3.81 12.86 -3.99
C ILE A 79 -2.48 13.61 -3.96
N ASP A 80 -2.54 14.94 -3.79
CA ASP A 80 -1.38 15.77 -3.47
C ASP A 80 -1.40 16.07 -1.97
N MET A 81 -0.40 15.52 -1.27
CA MET A 81 -0.20 15.65 0.18
C MET A 81 0.22 17.07 0.60
N SER A 82 0.66 17.89 -0.35
CA SER A 82 0.98 19.30 -0.09
C SER A 82 -0.23 20.22 -0.26
N GLY A 83 -1.29 19.73 -0.91
CA GLY A 83 -2.47 20.52 -1.22
C GLY A 83 -3.41 20.72 -0.04
N THR A 84 -4.16 21.81 -0.07
CA THR A 84 -5.32 21.99 0.79
C THR A 84 -6.54 21.37 0.12
N TRP A 85 -7.31 20.59 0.87
CA TRP A 85 -8.56 20.01 0.39
C TRP A 85 -9.78 20.86 0.82
N GLY A 86 -10.88 20.72 0.10
CA GLY A 86 -12.02 21.64 0.14
C GLY A 86 -12.62 21.86 1.54
N ARG A 87 -12.93 23.13 1.85
CA ARG A 87 -13.54 23.61 3.11
C ARG A 87 -12.66 23.49 4.37
N GLY A 88 -11.40 23.92 4.25
CA GLY A 88 -10.55 24.21 5.42
C GLY A 88 -9.89 23.00 6.08
N THR A 89 -10.07 21.80 5.54
CA THR A 89 -9.31 20.60 5.94
C THR A 89 -8.17 20.39 4.95
N SER A 90 -6.93 20.62 5.36
CA SER A 90 -5.77 20.42 4.48
C SER A 90 -5.41 18.92 4.37
N ASN A 91 -4.84 18.51 3.22
CA ASN A 91 -4.10 17.24 3.15
C ASN A 91 -2.69 17.40 3.76
N SER A 92 -2.25 18.65 3.95
CA SER A 92 -0.94 18.98 4.52
C SER A 92 -0.82 18.49 5.96
N GLY A 93 0.28 17.81 6.27
CA GLY A 93 0.56 17.36 7.62
C GLY A 93 -0.12 16.05 8.00
N GLU A 94 -0.72 15.33 7.04
CA GLU A 94 -1.31 14.01 7.23
C GLU A 94 -0.88 13.03 6.11
N PRO A 95 -1.00 11.71 6.32
CA PRO A 95 -0.83 10.71 5.26
C PRO A 95 -1.85 10.86 4.12
N ALA A 96 -1.52 10.40 2.91
CA ALA A 96 -2.50 10.35 1.82
C ALA A 96 -3.54 9.24 2.04
N VAL A 97 -3.12 8.13 2.64
CA VAL A 97 -3.99 7.02 3.05
C VAL A 97 -3.69 6.68 4.50
N LYS A 98 -4.72 6.68 5.35
CA LYS A 98 -4.66 6.26 6.74
C LYS A 98 -5.76 5.24 7.01
N VAL A 99 -5.39 4.05 7.50
CA VAL A 99 -6.37 3.01 7.86
C VAL A 99 -6.10 2.56 9.29
N HIS A 100 -7.11 2.63 10.15
CA HIS A 100 -6.95 2.29 11.55
C HIS A 100 -8.21 1.72 12.19
N GLY A 101 -8.07 1.33 13.46
CA GLY A 101 -9.20 0.88 14.28
C GLY A 101 -9.81 -0.43 13.79
N ARG A 102 -9.04 -1.32 13.15
CA ARG A 102 -9.53 -2.57 12.54
C ARG A 102 -10.41 -2.38 11.29
N ALA A 103 -10.27 -1.23 10.61
CA ALA A 103 -10.79 -1.09 9.25
C ALA A 103 -10.07 -2.03 8.27
N ASP A 104 -10.77 -2.50 7.25
CA ASP A 104 -10.33 -3.38 6.18
C ASP A 104 -10.74 -2.78 4.83
N ILE A 105 -9.77 -2.17 4.15
CA ILE A 105 -9.99 -1.34 2.97
C ILE A 105 -9.31 -1.95 1.76
N THR A 106 -10.03 -2.04 0.65
CA THR A 106 -9.47 -2.43 -0.64
C THR A 106 -9.60 -1.28 -1.64
N ILE A 107 -8.47 -0.82 -2.15
CA ILE A 107 -8.39 0.14 -3.25
C ILE A 107 -8.18 -0.64 -4.55
N VAL A 108 -9.29 -0.88 -5.25
CA VAL A 108 -9.31 -1.56 -6.56
C VAL A 108 -9.05 -0.62 -7.73
N SER A 109 -8.85 0.67 -7.47
CA SER A 109 -8.53 1.71 -8.45
C SER A 109 -7.53 1.25 -9.52
N SER A 110 -7.78 1.65 -10.77
CA SER A 110 -6.84 1.46 -11.87
C SER A 110 -5.50 2.16 -11.60
N GLU A 111 -5.54 3.31 -10.92
CA GLU A 111 -4.37 3.98 -10.37
C GLU A 111 -4.72 4.82 -9.13
N LEU A 112 -3.97 4.62 -8.04
CA LEU A 112 -3.85 5.56 -6.93
C LEU A 112 -2.53 6.32 -7.07
N LYS A 113 -2.58 7.57 -7.47
CA LYS A 113 -1.40 8.44 -7.56
C LYS A 113 -1.27 9.29 -6.30
N ILE A 114 -0.10 9.28 -5.67
CA ILE A 114 0.22 10.07 -4.48
C ILE A 114 1.48 10.88 -4.76
N THR A 115 1.41 12.19 -4.50
CA THR A 115 2.54 13.11 -4.62
C THR A 115 2.64 14.00 -3.39
N ASP A 116 3.84 14.50 -3.09
CA ASP A 116 4.04 15.60 -2.15
C ASP A 116 4.80 16.73 -2.84
N ASN A 117 4.10 17.47 -3.72
CA ASN A 117 4.75 18.41 -4.64
C ASN A 117 5.39 19.60 -3.90
N GLY A 118 4.79 20.03 -2.79
CA GLY A 118 5.36 21.05 -1.92
C GLY A 118 6.50 20.56 -1.03
N GLN A 119 6.74 19.24 -0.96
CA GLN A 119 7.78 18.60 -0.17
C GLN A 119 7.82 19.03 1.32
N SER A 120 6.69 19.50 1.83
CA SER A 120 6.54 20.05 3.18
C SER A 120 5.96 19.03 4.16
N ASN A 121 5.39 17.93 3.65
CA ASN A 121 4.79 16.90 4.49
C ASN A 121 5.86 15.91 4.97
N SER A 122 5.88 15.63 6.27
CA SER A 122 6.78 14.65 6.91
C SER A 122 6.08 13.32 7.24
N ASN A 123 4.82 13.18 6.84
CA ASN A 123 4.05 11.95 7.03
C ASN A 123 4.28 10.96 5.89
N PRO A 124 4.02 9.66 6.13
CA PRO A 124 4.07 8.66 5.07
C PRO A 124 2.96 8.84 4.04
N ALA A 125 3.18 8.33 2.83
CA ALA A 125 2.11 8.24 1.83
C ALA A 125 0.96 7.35 2.32
N ILE A 126 1.31 6.21 2.93
CA ILE A 126 0.37 5.22 3.45
C ILE A 126 0.72 4.93 4.91
N GLN A 127 -0.25 5.05 5.81
CA GLN A 127 -0.15 4.67 7.21
C GLN A 127 -1.26 3.70 7.58
N VAL A 128 -0.89 2.58 8.22
CA VAL A 128 -1.85 1.61 8.74
C VAL A 128 -1.50 1.22 10.16
N GLU A 129 -2.44 1.32 11.08
CA GLU A 129 -2.19 1.10 12.52
C GLU A 129 -3.42 0.56 13.26
N ASN A 130 -3.26 0.17 14.52
CA ASN A 130 -4.36 -0.29 15.38
C ASN A 130 -5.26 -1.36 14.73
N GLY A 131 -4.64 -2.37 14.12
CA GLY A 131 -5.32 -3.51 13.48
C GLY A 131 -5.93 -3.22 12.11
N GLY A 132 -5.70 -2.03 11.55
CA GLY A 132 -6.17 -1.65 10.21
C GLY A 132 -5.55 -2.52 9.11
N LYS A 133 -6.28 -2.73 8.01
CA LYS A 133 -5.85 -3.55 6.88
C LYS A 133 -6.12 -2.82 5.59
N LEU A 134 -5.12 -2.81 4.72
CA LEU A 134 -5.20 -2.14 3.44
C LEU A 134 -4.68 -3.03 2.33
N THR A 135 -5.49 -3.25 1.31
CA THR A 135 -5.06 -3.83 0.04
C THR A 135 -5.13 -2.76 -1.04
N VAL A 136 -4.00 -2.48 -1.69
CA VAL A 136 -3.91 -1.52 -2.81
C VAL A 136 -3.52 -2.24 -4.08
N ASN A 137 -4.37 -2.16 -5.10
CA ASN A 137 -4.11 -2.88 -6.34
C ASN A 137 -3.01 -2.25 -7.20
N ASN A 138 -3.03 -0.92 -7.36
CA ASN A 138 -2.02 -0.19 -8.12
C ASN A 138 -1.76 1.19 -7.52
N VAL A 139 -0.53 1.43 -7.06
CA VAL A 139 -0.14 2.71 -6.43
C VAL A 139 1.12 3.30 -7.05
N THR A 140 1.08 4.60 -7.33
CA THR A 140 2.22 5.39 -7.76
C THR A 140 2.45 6.49 -6.72
N ALA A 141 3.36 6.26 -5.77
CA ALA A 141 3.79 7.29 -4.81
C ALA A 141 5.11 7.91 -5.28
N THR A 142 5.20 9.24 -5.35
CA THR A 142 6.36 9.97 -5.88
C THR A 142 6.72 11.16 -5.00
N GLU A 143 8.01 11.32 -4.69
CA GLU A 143 8.57 12.42 -3.87
C GLU A 143 7.96 12.55 -2.46
N VAL A 144 7.42 11.45 -1.92
CA VAL A 144 6.86 11.42 -0.55
C VAL A 144 7.97 11.34 0.50
N TYR A 145 7.68 11.72 1.75
CA TYR A 145 8.70 11.69 2.82
C TYR A 145 8.97 10.27 3.35
N LYS A 146 7.93 9.46 3.54
CA LYS A 146 8.01 8.02 3.79
C LYS A 146 7.03 7.32 2.85
N GLY A 147 7.31 6.07 2.47
CA GLY A 147 6.43 5.31 1.59
C GLY A 147 5.25 4.72 2.35
N ILE A 148 5.48 3.58 2.99
CA ILE A 148 4.49 2.83 3.75
C ILE A 148 4.97 2.72 5.20
N VAL A 149 4.09 3.02 6.15
CA VAL A 149 4.31 2.81 7.58
C VAL A 149 3.21 1.93 8.14
N VAL A 150 3.56 0.79 8.72
CA VAL A 150 2.60 -0.12 9.37
C VAL A 150 3.00 -0.33 10.82
N LYS A 151 2.06 -0.08 11.74
CA LYS A 151 2.28 -0.17 13.18
C LYS A 151 1.30 -1.13 13.81
N ASP A 152 1.71 -1.72 14.92
CA ASP A 152 0.90 -2.58 15.78
C ASP A 152 0.53 -3.93 15.16
N LYS A 153 0.38 -4.91 16.05
CA LYS A 153 0.00 -6.27 15.68
C LYS A 153 -1.39 -6.30 15.06
N GLY A 154 -1.50 -7.04 13.95
CA GLY A 154 -2.74 -7.20 13.21
C GLY A 154 -2.99 -6.12 12.17
N SER A 155 -2.14 -5.08 12.11
CA SER A 155 -2.16 -4.11 11.03
C SER A 155 -1.41 -4.64 9.82
N SER A 156 -1.98 -4.47 8.62
CA SER A 156 -1.35 -5.01 7.41
C SER A 156 -1.55 -4.18 6.15
N VAL A 157 -0.52 -4.11 5.30
CA VAL A 157 -0.61 -3.54 3.95
C VAL A 157 -0.21 -4.57 2.91
N ILE A 158 -1.03 -4.74 1.87
CA ILE A 158 -0.72 -5.52 0.67
C ILE A 158 -0.74 -4.58 -0.53
N VAL A 159 0.35 -4.52 -1.28
CA VAL A 159 0.43 -3.78 -2.55
C VAL A 159 0.66 -4.74 -3.70
N ASN A 160 -0.29 -4.78 -4.64
CA ASN A 160 -0.19 -5.70 -5.77
C ASN A 160 0.76 -5.21 -6.85
N ARG A 161 0.69 -3.91 -7.18
CA ARG A 161 1.41 -3.29 -8.29
C ARG A 161 1.77 -1.84 -8.01
N GLY A 162 2.79 -1.36 -8.71
CA GLY A 162 3.09 0.06 -8.79
C GLY A 162 4.53 0.43 -8.43
N THR A 163 4.71 1.65 -7.93
CA THR A 163 6.02 2.22 -7.57
C THR A 163 5.93 3.11 -6.35
N ILE A 164 6.96 3.10 -5.52
CA ILE A 164 7.03 3.91 -4.30
C ILE A 164 8.38 4.65 -4.29
N GLY A 165 8.33 5.95 -4.55
CA GLY A 165 9.49 6.84 -4.59
C GLY A 165 9.48 7.82 -3.42
N VAL A 166 10.48 7.70 -2.55
CA VAL A 166 10.73 8.61 -1.43
C VAL A 166 11.73 9.70 -1.87
N ARG A 167 11.44 10.96 -1.54
CA ARG A 167 12.30 12.10 -1.90
C ARG A 167 13.67 12.04 -1.22
N LYS A 168 14.60 12.86 -1.70
CA LYS A 168 15.91 13.03 -1.06
C LYS A 168 15.74 13.53 0.38
N ASN A 169 16.49 12.95 1.32
CA ASN A 169 16.42 13.26 2.76
C ASN A 169 15.05 12.94 3.37
N GLY A 170 14.36 11.94 2.81
CA GLY A 170 13.19 11.33 3.40
C GLY A 170 13.55 10.34 4.50
N GLY A 171 12.57 9.54 4.89
CA GLY A 171 12.73 8.43 5.82
C GLY A 171 12.86 7.08 5.10
N ALA A 172 12.19 6.07 5.67
CA ALA A 172 12.14 4.74 5.10
C ALA A 172 11.10 4.63 3.97
N VAL A 173 11.37 3.78 2.98
CA VAL A 173 10.35 3.45 1.98
C VAL A 173 9.30 2.53 2.57
N ILE A 174 9.72 1.56 3.38
CA ILE A 174 8.82 0.72 4.19
C ILE A 174 9.30 0.78 5.63
N GLU A 175 8.39 1.10 6.54
CA GLU A 175 8.64 1.06 7.98
C GLU A 175 7.59 0.16 8.64
N VAL A 176 8.04 -0.83 9.41
CA VAL A 176 7.16 -1.69 10.21
C VAL A 176 7.57 -1.65 11.67
N SER A 177 6.59 -1.61 12.57
CA SER A 177 6.82 -1.66 14.02
C SER A 177 5.64 -2.30 14.76
N GLY A 178 5.85 -2.69 16.02
CA GLY A 178 4.80 -3.25 16.88
C GLY A 178 4.19 -4.57 16.40
N GLY A 179 4.83 -5.27 15.46
CA GLY A 179 4.30 -6.49 14.85
C GLY A 179 3.41 -6.26 13.62
N GLY A 180 3.51 -5.11 12.96
CA GLY A 180 2.82 -4.83 11.70
C GLY A 180 3.38 -5.62 10.51
N ASP A 181 2.56 -5.80 9.49
CA ASP A 181 2.88 -6.64 8.32
C ASP A 181 2.78 -5.85 6.99
N VAL A 182 3.79 -5.99 6.13
CA VAL A 182 3.77 -5.42 4.75
C VAL A 182 4.07 -6.51 3.74
N THR A 183 3.27 -6.59 2.69
CA THR A 183 3.52 -7.45 1.52
C THR A 183 3.54 -6.64 0.23
N LEU A 184 4.65 -6.67 -0.49
CA LEU A 184 4.74 -6.15 -1.86
C LEU A 184 4.80 -7.32 -2.84
N ASN A 185 3.84 -7.39 -3.75
CA ASN A 185 3.79 -8.41 -4.80
C ASN A 185 4.68 -8.03 -6.00
N ARG A 186 4.92 -9.01 -6.90
CA ARG A 186 5.76 -8.87 -8.12
C ARG A 186 5.40 -7.74 -9.07
N GLY A 187 4.22 -7.15 -8.92
CA GLY A 187 3.84 -5.99 -9.70
C GLY A 187 4.49 -4.68 -9.22
N VAL A 188 5.12 -4.67 -8.05
CA VAL A 188 5.79 -3.48 -7.49
C VAL A 188 7.22 -3.45 -8.01
N LYS A 189 7.49 -2.60 -9.00
CA LYS A 189 8.72 -2.71 -9.81
C LYS A 189 9.85 -1.78 -9.39
N ARG A 190 9.55 -0.69 -8.69
CA ARG A 190 10.56 0.28 -8.25
C ARG A 190 10.19 0.84 -6.90
N VAL A 191 11.06 0.57 -5.95
CA VAL A 191 10.98 1.11 -4.60
C VAL A 191 12.32 1.80 -4.36
N GLY A 192 12.30 3.04 -3.88
CA GLY A 192 13.57 3.76 -3.77
C GLY A 192 13.44 5.07 -3.05
N GLY A 193 14.57 5.52 -2.52
CA GLY A 193 14.67 6.79 -1.82
C GLY A 193 15.93 7.50 -2.27
N GLY A 194 15.89 8.80 -2.55
CA GLY A 194 17.11 9.55 -2.85
C GLY A 194 17.96 9.81 -1.60
N GLY A 195 19.29 9.81 -1.73
CA GLY A 195 20.19 10.32 -0.68
C GLY A 195 20.41 9.34 0.48
N ASN A 196 20.01 9.74 1.70
CA ASN A 196 20.29 9.04 2.97
C ASN A 196 19.18 8.10 3.45
N ASN A 197 18.23 7.77 2.56
CA ASN A 197 17.02 7.04 2.93
C ASN A 197 17.30 5.56 3.23
N THR A 198 16.36 4.93 3.95
CA THR A 198 16.35 3.49 4.22
C THR A 198 15.36 2.79 3.28
N GLY A 199 15.70 1.63 2.73
CA GLY A 199 14.76 0.81 1.95
C GLY A 199 13.65 0.26 2.85
N ILE A 200 14.05 -0.59 3.80
CA ILE A 200 13.15 -1.22 4.77
C ILE A 200 13.66 -0.96 6.19
N GLU A 201 12.79 -0.48 7.08
CA GLU A 201 13.09 -0.28 8.49
C GLU A 201 12.13 -1.10 9.37
N GLY A 202 12.68 -2.04 10.14
CA GLY A 202 11.96 -2.74 11.20
C GLY A 202 12.26 -2.11 12.54
N GLY A 203 11.28 -1.50 13.19
CA GLY A 203 11.43 -0.76 14.44
C GLY A 203 11.07 -1.52 15.71
N GLN A 204 10.87 -0.77 16.79
CA GLN A 204 10.47 -1.27 18.11
C GLN A 204 9.26 -2.21 18.02
N GLY A 205 9.33 -3.36 18.69
CA GLY A 205 8.29 -4.39 18.66
C GLY A 205 8.31 -5.26 17.39
N GLY A 206 9.18 -4.95 16.43
CA GLY A 206 9.37 -5.75 15.21
C GLY A 206 8.22 -5.66 14.22
N GLY A 207 8.13 -6.64 13.33
CA GLY A 207 7.17 -6.67 12.22
C GLY A 207 7.71 -7.48 11.04
N ASN A 208 6.86 -7.79 10.07
CA ASN A 208 7.24 -8.60 8.91
C ASN A 208 7.10 -7.81 7.61
N VAL A 209 8.11 -7.93 6.76
CA VAL A 209 8.08 -7.38 5.40
C VAL A 209 8.35 -8.50 4.41
N THR A 210 7.38 -8.79 3.55
CA THR A 210 7.53 -9.72 2.45
C THR A 210 7.58 -8.95 1.14
N VAL A 211 8.63 -9.13 0.36
CA VAL A 211 8.83 -8.48 -0.93
C VAL A 211 9.02 -9.53 -2.00
N MET A 212 8.20 -9.52 -3.05
CA MET A 212 8.25 -10.51 -4.12
C MET A 212 8.62 -9.84 -5.42
N GLY A 213 9.79 -10.11 -5.98
CA GLY A 213 10.25 -9.57 -7.26
C GLY A 213 10.36 -8.04 -7.28
N THR A 214 10.51 -7.42 -6.11
CA THR A 214 10.62 -5.97 -5.95
C THR A 214 12.07 -5.58 -5.81
N ASP A 215 12.50 -4.58 -6.59
CA ASP A 215 13.85 -4.05 -6.48
C ASP A 215 13.88 -2.69 -5.75
N PHE A 216 14.78 -2.59 -4.78
CA PHE A 216 15.08 -1.36 -4.05
C PHE A 216 16.30 -0.67 -4.65
N SER A 217 16.18 0.62 -4.95
CA SER A 217 17.28 1.39 -5.56
C SER A 217 17.52 2.74 -4.89
N LYS A 218 18.78 3.22 -4.97
CA LYS A 218 19.24 4.55 -4.54
C LYS A 218 19.18 4.82 -3.02
N VAL A 219 18.88 3.82 -2.21
CA VAL A 219 18.83 3.95 -0.75
C VAL A 219 20.25 3.93 -0.17
N LYS A 220 20.47 4.61 0.97
CA LYS A 220 21.75 4.56 1.69
C LYS A 220 21.85 3.31 2.55
N THR A 221 20.74 2.93 3.18
CA THR A 221 20.64 1.69 3.95
C THR A 221 19.60 0.79 3.31
N GLY A 222 19.96 -0.45 2.96
CA GLY A 222 19.02 -1.41 2.37
C GLY A 222 17.95 -1.82 3.37
N ILE A 223 18.37 -2.52 4.42
CA ILE A 223 17.53 -2.94 5.53
C ILE A 223 18.12 -2.43 6.84
N LYS A 224 17.31 -1.80 7.67
CA LYS A 224 17.67 -1.34 9.00
C LYS A 224 16.76 -1.98 10.04
N PHE A 225 17.33 -2.55 11.08
CA PHE A 225 16.58 -3.02 12.25
C PHE A 225 16.91 -2.15 13.44
N THR A 226 15.89 -1.62 14.11
CA THR A 226 16.02 -0.80 15.30
C THR A 226 15.16 -1.30 16.45
N GLY A 227 15.59 -0.97 17.68
CA GLY A 227 14.83 -1.24 18.89
C GLY A 227 14.93 -2.68 19.37
N THR A 228 13.90 -3.11 20.10
CA THR A 228 13.78 -4.43 20.75
C THR A 228 12.60 -5.18 20.13
N GLY A 229 12.74 -6.48 19.85
CA GLY A 229 11.70 -7.28 19.21
C GLY A 229 12.22 -8.15 18.07
N THR A 230 11.30 -8.88 17.42
CA THR A 230 11.62 -9.75 16.28
C THR A 230 11.09 -9.14 14.99
N ALA A 231 11.98 -8.82 14.06
CA ALA A 231 11.62 -8.33 12.74
C ALA A 231 12.08 -9.31 11.65
N SER A 232 11.26 -9.51 10.63
CA SER A 232 11.60 -10.36 9.50
C SER A 232 11.46 -9.63 8.17
N VAL A 233 12.44 -9.80 7.30
CA VAL A 233 12.37 -9.35 5.91
C VAL A 233 12.65 -10.52 5.00
N MET A 234 11.70 -10.82 4.11
CA MET A 234 11.76 -12.00 3.27
C MET A 234 11.54 -11.62 1.81
N GLY A 235 12.43 -12.10 0.95
CA GLY A 235 12.14 -12.24 -0.46
C GLY A 235 11.14 -13.39 -0.65
N GLY A 236 9.98 -13.12 -1.20
CA GLY A 236 9.03 -14.18 -1.56
C GLY A 236 9.41 -14.83 -2.90
N ALA A 237 8.42 -15.43 -3.56
CA ALA A 237 8.65 -16.11 -4.83
C ALA A 237 9.14 -15.12 -5.92
N GLY A 238 10.34 -15.35 -6.46
CA GLY A 238 11.05 -14.44 -7.37
C GLY A 238 12.21 -13.68 -6.72
N GLY A 239 12.43 -13.86 -5.41
CA GLY A 239 13.45 -13.14 -4.65
C GLY A 239 13.13 -11.66 -4.52
N ALA A 240 14.01 -10.88 -3.88
CA ALA A 240 13.98 -9.43 -3.97
C ALA A 240 15.41 -8.90 -3.92
N THR A 241 15.65 -7.81 -4.65
CA THR A 241 17.00 -7.27 -4.83
C THR A 241 17.09 -5.88 -4.22
N ILE A 242 18.10 -5.66 -3.40
CA ILE A 242 18.53 -4.32 -3.02
C ILE A 242 19.78 -4.01 -3.83
N PHE A 243 19.69 -3.04 -4.74
CA PHE A 243 20.78 -2.71 -5.64
C PHE A 243 21.05 -1.20 -5.63
N ASN A 244 22.26 -0.82 -6.04
CA ASN A 244 22.63 0.59 -6.20
C ASN A 244 22.46 1.38 -4.89
N LEU A 245 23.06 0.84 -3.83
CA LEU A 245 23.22 1.57 -2.58
C LEU A 245 24.08 2.82 -2.84
N THR A 246 23.67 3.97 -2.29
CA THR A 246 24.45 5.20 -2.39
C THR A 246 25.88 4.95 -1.91
N SER A 247 26.91 5.49 -2.57
CA SER A 247 28.33 5.22 -2.23
C SER A 247 28.60 5.24 -0.71
N GLY A 248 29.32 4.21 -0.23
CA GLY A 248 29.52 3.93 1.21
C GLY A 248 28.22 3.54 1.93
N GLY A 249 27.27 2.94 1.21
CA GLY A 249 25.97 2.52 1.72
C GLY A 249 26.06 1.22 2.50
N THR A 250 25.05 0.97 3.31
CA THR A 250 24.97 -0.21 4.16
C THR A 250 23.89 -1.15 3.63
N GLY A 251 24.23 -2.40 3.37
CA GLY A 251 23.26 -3.40 2.92
C GLY A 251 22.24 -3.70 4.02
N ILE A 252 22.73 -4.25 5.14
CA ILE A 252 21.94 -4.53 6.34
C ILE A 252 22.61 -3.83 7.52
N LYS A 253 21.80 -3.13 8.31
CA LYS A 253 22.21 -2.41 9.52
C LYS A 253 21.38 -2.87 10.70
N MET A 254 22.02 -3.37 11.76
CA MET A 254 21.36 -3.63 13.04
C MET A 254 21.79 -2.60 14.08
N GLU A 255 20.82 -1.88 14.65
CA GLU A 255 20.99 -0.87 15.70
C GLU A 255 19.99 -1.12 16.83
N GLY A 256 20.36 -1.97 17.79
CA GLY A 256 19.54 -2.28 18.96
C GLY A 256 20.37 -2.33 20.24
N ASP A 257 19.69 -2.43 21.38
CA ASP A 257 20.28 -2.55 22.73
C ASP A 257 20.77 -3.98 23.06
N GLY A 258 20.96 -4.81 22.02
CA GLY A 258 21.35 -6.22 22.16
C GLY A 258 20.18 -7.21 22.28
N ARG A 259 18.91 -6.75 22.36
CA ARG A 259 17.72 -7.64 22.47
C ARG A 259 16.95 -7.81 21.16
N ALA A 260 17.38 -7.15 20.10
CA ALA A 260 16.78 -7.27 18.78
C ALA A 260 17.08 -8.64 18.16
N ASN A 261 16.07 -9.27 17.56
CA ASN A 261 16.24 -10.41 16.67
C ASN A 261 15.78 -10.01 15.27
N ALA A 262 16.62 -10.24 14.27
CA ALA A 262 16.33 -9.92 12.89
C ALA A 262 16.58 -11.13 12.00
N THR A 263 15.63 -11.41 11.13
CA THR A 263 15.74 -12.45 10.11
C THR A 263 15.65 -11.83 8.74
N VAL A 264 16.65 -12.08 7.88
CA VAL A 264 16.62 -11.70 6.47
C VAL A 264 16.80 -12.96 5.63
N MET A 265 15.84 -13.28 4.78
CA MET A 265 15.87 -14.50 3.97
C MET A 265 15.54 -14.21 2.51
N ASN A 266 16.18 -14.95 1.60
CA ASN A 266 15.90 -14.92 0.16
C ASN A 266 15.99 -13.51 -0.48
N MET A 267 16.96 -12.71 0.01
CA MET A 267 17.27 -11.37 -0.49
C MET A 267 18.62 -11.39 -1.21
N ALA A 268 18.74 -10.62 -2.29
CA ALA A 268 20.00 -10.33 -2.97
C ALA A 268 20.42 -8.88 -2.72
N PHE A 269 21.72 -8.66 -2.49
CA PHE A 269 22.31 -7.33 -2.34
C PHE A 269 23.37 -7.13 -3.42
N MET A 270 23.23 -6.08 -4.23
CA MET A 270 24.10 -5.82 -5.38
C MET A 270 24.78 -4.45 -5.26
N GLY A 271 26.11 -4.45 -5.35
CA GLY A 271 26.96 -3.24 -5.32
C GLY A 271 28.10 -3.36 -4.30
N VAL A 272 28.84 -2.27 -4.12
CA VAL A 272 29.83 -2.15 -3.03
C VAL A 272 29.10 -1.57 -1.81
N PHE A 273 29.02 -2.36 -0.74
CA PHE A 273 28.33 -1.96 0.48
C PHE A 273 28.97 -2.57 1.72
N ASP A 274 28.75 -1.90 2.84
CA ASP A 274 29.10 -2.44 4.15
C ASP A 274 27.96 -3.32 4.66
N PHE A 275 28.34 -4.44 5.27
CA PHE A 275 27.43 -5.21 6.12
C PHE A 275 27.77 -4.87 7.57
N VAL A 276 26.84 -4.22 8.28
CA VAL A 276 27.11 -3.67 9.61
C VAL A 276 26.17 -4.29 10.65
N ILE A 277 26.73 -5.14 11.50
CA ILE A 277 26.10 -5.58 12.75
C ILE A 277 26.77 -4.84 13.89
N LYS A 278 26.08 -3.87 14.51
CA LYS A 278 26.54 -3.25 15.76
C LYS A 278 25.75 -3.85 16.92
N ALA A 279 26.34 -4.83 17.57
CA ALA A 279 25.87 -5.28 18.88
C ALA A 279 26.44 -4.32 19.94
N PHE A 280 25.58 -3.47 20.53
CA PHE A 280 25.95 -2.79 21.76
C PHE A 280 25.74 -3.78 22.90
N VAL A 281 26.84 -4.27 23.46
CA VAL A 281 26.84 -4.97 24.74
C VAL A 281 26.91 -3.87 25.81
N CYS A 282 25.80 -3.61 26.49
CA CYS A 282 25.80 -2.83 27.73
C CYS A 282 26.19 -3.74 28.90
#